data_AF-A0A519EH79-F1
#
_entry.id   AF-A0A519EH79-F1
#
_cell.length_a   1.000
_cell.length_b   1.000
_cell.length_c   1.000
_cell.angle_alpha   90.00
_cell.angle_beta   90.00
_cell.angle_gamma   90.00
#
_symmetry.space_group_name_H-M   'P 1'
#
loop_
_entity.id
_entity.type
_entity.pdbx_description
1 polymer ?
#
loop_
_entity_poly.entity_id
_entity_poly.type
_entity_poly.pdbx_seq_one_letter_code
_entity_poly.pdbx_strand_id
1 'polypeptide(L)'
;MGLDAQLIAIGPFSKDIASALEYGPTAHADVTAGATVVTNVLVACTSSASHLLAKAFEVGAMELGKHHLRPETADLALLRQEFGDDDVDNFQRLAAHGFQFFYLPNA
;
A
#
# COMPACT_ATOMS: atom_id res chain seq x y z
N MET A 1 -5.77 23.31 2.92
CA MET A 1 -4.64 22.37 2.97
C MET A 1 -5.23 21.00 2.72
N GLY A 2 -4.82 20.34 1.65
CA GLY A 2 -5.33 19.01 1.31
C GLY A 2 -4.66 17.97 2.19
N LEU A 3 -5.44 17.04 2.73
CA LEU A 3 -4.93 15.84 3.38
C LEU A 3 -4.53 14.84 2.27
N ASP A 4 -3.25 14.78 1.93
CA ASP A 4 -2.73 13.70 1.10
C ASP A 4 -2.42 12.49 1.99
N ALA A 5 -2.45 11.28 1.46
CA ALA A 5 -2.01 10.11 2.21
C ALA A 5 -1.42 9.05 1.28
N GLN A 6 -0.54 8.22 1.82
CA GLN A 6 0.01 7.09 1.09
C GLN A 6 0.00 5.82 1.93
N LEU A 7 -0.18 4.70 1.23
CA LEU A 7 0.00 3.36 1.76
C LEU A 7 1.35 2.85 1.30
N ILE A 8 2.25 2.58 2.25
CA ILE A 8 3.49 1.88 1.96
C ILE A 8 3.41 0.43 2.40
N ALA A 9 4.14 -0.43 1.71
CA ALA A 9 4.34 -1.82 2.10
C ALA A 9 5.82 -2.09 2.33
N ILE A 10 6.12 -2.82 3.41
CA ILE A 10 7.47 -3.20 3.81
C ILE A 10 7.52 -4.71 3.98
N GLY A 11 8.44 -5.38 3.28
CA GLY A 11 8.51 -6.83 3.32
C GLY A 11 9.70 -7.40 2.55
N PRO A 12 9.86 -8.74 2.57
CA PRO A 12 10.95 -9.41 1.89
C PRO A 12 10.74 -9.41 0.37
N PHE A 13 11.78 -9.03 -0.38
CA PHE A 13 11.76 -9.08 -1.83
C PHE A 13 11.69 -10.51 -2.36
N SER A 14 10.82 -10.73 -3.35
CA SER A 14 10.81 -11.91 -4.20
C SER A 14 10.70 -11.48 -5.66
N LYS A 15 11.19 -12.31 -6.59
CA LYS A 15 11.04 -12.06 -8.03
C LYS A 15 9.57 -12.09 -8.46
N ASP A 16 8.74 -12.86 -7.78
CA ASP A 16 7.30 -12.96 -8.08
C ASP A 16 6.54 -11.64 -7.84
N ILE A 17 6.97 -10.86 -6.84
CA ILE A 17 6.35 -9.58 -6.51
C ILE A 17 6.95 -8.40 -7.27
N ALA A 18 8.02 -8.60 -8.04
CA ALA A 18 8.75 -7.51 -8.67
C ALA A 18 7.90 -6.70 -9.67
N SER A 19 6.84 -7.33 -10.22
CA SER A 19 5.83 -6.66 -11.06
C SER A 19 4.82 -5.81 -10.27
N ALA A 20 4.68 -6.06 -8.97
CA ALA A 20 3.77 -5.36 -8.06
C ALA A 20 4.48 -4.23 -7.28
N LEU A 21 5.79 -4.03 -7.51
CA LEU A 21 6.57 -2.93 -6.92
C LEU A 21 6.53 -1.70 -7.82
N GLU A 22 6.59 -0.50 -7.23
CA GLU A 22 6.47 0.79 -7.91
C GLU A 22 7.41 0.94 -9.13
N TYR A 23 8.68 0.54 -9.00
CA TYR A 23 9.68 0.69 -10.06
C TYR A 23 9.81 -0.54 -10.98
N GLY A 24 8.91 -1.52 -10.85
CA GLY A 24 8.86 -2.71 -11.68
C GLY A 24 10.09 -3.64 -11.55
N PRO A 25 10.16 -4.69 -12.38
CA PRO A 25 11.14 -5.77 -12.22
C PRO A 25 12.56 -5.39 -12.63
N THR A 26 12.73 -4.41 -13.52
CA THR A 26 14.05 -3.97 -14.00
C THR A 26 14.82 -3.17 -12.95
N ALA A 27 14.13 -2.36 -12.16
CA ALA A 27 14.76 -1.61 -11.05
C ALA A 27 15.20 -2.52 -9.89
N HIS A 28 14.58 -3.71 -9.78
CA HIS A 28 14.88 -4.67 -8.73
C HIS A 28 15.68 -5.89 -9.22
N ALA A 29 16.27 -5.82 -10.41
CA ALA A 29 16.95 -6.95 -11.04
C ALA A 29 18.13 -7.49 -10.20
N ASP A 30 18.84 -6.60 -9.51
CA ASP A 30 20.00 -6.93 -8.66
C ASP A 30 19.64 -7.10 -7.17
N VAL A 31 18.36 -6.93 -6.81
CA VAL A 31 17.92 -7.06 -5.41
C VAL A 31 17.95 -8.55 -5.03
N THR A 32 18.69 -8.85 -3.97
CA THR A 32 18.79 -10.21 -3.47
C THR A 32 17.45 -10.64 -2.87
N ALA A 33 17.01 -11.86 -3.19
CA ALA A 33 15.79 -12.42 -2.61
C ALA A 33 15.88 -12.42 -1.07
N GLY A 34 14.81 -11.98 -0.41
CA GLY A 34 14.74 -11.82 1.04
C GLY A 34 15.26 -10.48 1.56
N ALA A 35 15.80 -9.59 0.72
CA ALA A 35 16.11 -8.22 1.12
C ALA A 35 14.84 -7.45 1.48
N THR A 36 14.86 -6.66 2.55
CA THR A 36 13.72 -5.80 2.90
C THR A 36 13.57 -4.69 1.86
N VAL A 37 12.40 -4.63 1.22
CA VAL A 37 12.03 -3.58 0.27
C VAL A 37 10.86 -2.76 0.82
N VAL A 38 10.84 -1.49 0.46
CA VAL A 38 9.76 -0.55 0.75
C VAL A 38 9.20 -0.09 -0.58
N THR A 39 7.88 -0.15 -0.75
CA THR A 39 7.20 0.32 -1.95
C THR A 39 5.97 1.11 -1.58
N ASN A 40 5.65 2.13 -2.37
CA ASN A 40 4.32 2.72 -2.34
C ASN A 40 3.34 1.77 -3.03
N VAL A 41 2.13 1.66 -2.49
CA VAL A 41 1.08 0.77 -3.01
C VAL A 41 -0.11 1.58 -3.47
N LEU A 42 -0.61 2.48 -2.62
CA LEU A 42 -1.73 3.36 -2.94
C LEU A 42 -1.36 4.79 -2.55
N VAL A 43 -1.56 5.73 -3.46
CA VAL A 43 -1.28 7.15 -3.22
C VAL A 43 -2.56 7.95 -3.39
N ALA A 44 -3.04 8.52 -2.28
CA ALA A 44 -4.21 9.38 -2.24
C ALA A 44 -3.79 10.85 -2.31
N CYS A 45 -3.90 11.44 -3.50
CA CYS A 45 -3.52 12.84 -3.78
C CYS A 45 -4.65 13.86 -3.51
N THR A 46 -5.72 13.43 -2.83
CA THR A 46 -6.83 14.31 -2.46
C THR A 46 -7.33 13.98 -1.07
N SER A 47 -7.93 14.97 -0.39
CA SER A 47 -8.52 14.76 0.94
C SER A 47 -9.64 13.72 0.92
N SER A 48 -10.43 13.67 -0.15
CA SER A 48 -11.47 12.65 -0.34
C SER A 48 -10.87 11.25 -0.43
N ALA A 49 -9.85 11.07 -1.28
CA ALA A 49 -9.14 9.81 -1.44
C ALA A 49 -8.45 9.37 -0.13
N SER A 50 -7.90 10.31 0.62
CA SER A 50 -7.25 10.05 1.91
C SER A 50 -8.24 9.58 2.97
N HIS A 51 -9.42 10.21 3.05
CA HIS A 51 -10.50 9.75 3.91
C HIS A 51 -11.05 8.38 3.49
N LEU A 52 -11.15 8.10 2.18
CA LEU A 52 -11.56 6.80 1.65
C LEU A 52 -10.55 5.71 1.97
N LEU A 53 -9.25 5.99 1.79
CA LEU A 53 -8.17 5.09 2.13
C LEU A 53 -8.19 4.77 3.63
N ALA A 54 -8.29 5.78 4.49
CA ALA A 54 -8.40 5.58 5.93
C ALA A 54 -9.63 4.72 6.31
N LYS A 55 -10.78 5.01 5.68
CA LYS A 55 -12.02 4.24 5.87
C LYS A 55 -11.88 2.79 5.42
N ALA A 56 -11.22 2.54 4.29
CA ALA A 56 -11.04 1.20 3.75
C ALA A 56 -10.25 0.28 4.69
N PHE A 57 -9.37 0.87 5.51
CA PHE A 57 -8.57 0.12 6.49
C PHE A 57 -9.04 0.31 7.93
N GLU A 58 -10.23 0.89 8.13
CA GLU A 58 -10.84 1.15 9.45
C GLU A 58 -9.90 1.94 10.40
N VAL A 59 -9.06 2.81 9.85
CA VAL A 59 -8.17 3.70 10.62
C VAL A 59 -8.69 5.13 10.59
N GLY A 60 -8.45 5.88 11.66
CA GLY A 60 -8.72 7.32 11.64
C GLY A 60 -7.75 8.03 10.68
N ALA A 61 -8.26 8.92 9.82
CA ALA A 61 -7.44 9.67 8.85
C ALA A 61 -6.31 10.51 9.49
N MET A 62 -6.41 10.80 10.79
CA MET A 62 -5.43 11.54 11.61
C MET A 62 -4.91 10.71 12.79
N GLU A 63 -5.16 9.39 12.81
CA GLU A 63 -4.80 8.52 13.92
C GLU A 63 -3.31 8.16 13.87
N LEU A 64 -2.48 9.03 14.46
CA LEU A 64 -1.01 8.89 14.56
C LEU A 64 -0.52 7.65 15.33
N GLY A 65 -1.43 6.87 15.91
CA GLY A 65 -1.13 5.69 16.73
C GLY A 65 -1.31 4.36 16.00
N LYS A 66 -2.03 4.33 14.87
CA LYS A 66 -2.35 3.10 14.12
C LYS A 66 -1.92 3.22 12.66
N HIS A 67 -0.61 3.28 12.46
CA HIS A 67 -0.06 3.25 11.11
C HIS A 67 -0.02 1.83 10.54
N HIS A 68 0.14 0.80 11.37
CA HIS A 68 0.20 -0.58 10.89
C HIS A 68 -1.20 -1.09 10.55
N LEU A 69 -1.43 -1.33 9.26
CA LEU A 69 -2.71 -1.75 8.72
C LEU A 69 -2.83 -3.27 8.71
N ARG A 70 -4.07 -3.74 8.84
CA ARG A 70 -4.43 -5.14 8.72
C ARG A 70 -4.94 -5.38 7.30
N PRO A 71 -4.14 -5.96 6.40
CA PRO A 71 -4.59 -6.18 5.03
C PRO A 71 -5.80 -7.11 4.96
N GLU A 72 -5.99 -7.99 5.94
CA GLU A 72 -7.12 -8.92 6.03
C GLU A 72 -8.46 -8.25 6.34
N THR A 73 -8.46 -7.02 6.86
CA THR A 73 -9.69 -6.26 7.16
C THR A 73 -9.97 -5.17 6.12
N ALA A 74 -9.18 -5.08 5.06
CA ALA A 74 -9.31 -4.03 4.06
C ALA A 74 -10.59 -4.16 3.23
N ASP A 75 -11.32 -3.06 3.06
CA ASP A 75 -12.47 -2.97 2.14
C ASP A 75 -11.97 -2.87 0.68
N LEU A 76 -11.74 -4.03 0.08
CA LEU A 76 -11.25 -4.13 -1.30
C LEU A 76 -12.20 -3.52 -2.33
N ALA A 77 -13.51 -3.50 -2.06
CA ALA A 77 -14.47 -2.91 -2.99
C ALA A 77 -14.29 -1.39 -3.03
N LEU A 78 -14.12 -0.78 -1.85
CA LEU A 78 -13.85 0.65 -1.74
C LEU A 78 -12.50 1.04 -2.36
N LEU A 79 -11.46 0.22 -2.14
CA LEU A 79 -10.14 0.46 -2.73
C LEU A 79 -10.19 0.36 -4.27
N ARG A 80 -10.88 -0.63 -4.82
CA ARG A 80 -11.01 -0.79 -6.28
C ARG A 80 -11.76 0.36 -6.92
N GLN A 81 -12.78 0.88 -6.24
CA GLN A 81 -13.54 2.03 -6.73
C GLN A 81 -12.67 3.29 -6.86
N GLU A 82 -11.76 3.51 -5.91
CA GLU A 82 -10.95 4.74 -5.86
C GLU A 82 -9.62 4.62 -6.63
N PHE A 83 -8.94 3.49 -6.52
CA PHE A 83 -7.58 3.30 -7.06
C PHE A 83 -7.53 2.39 -8.29
N GLY A 84 -8.56 1.59 -8.54
CA GLY A 84 -8.63 0.65 -9.66
C GLY A 84 -8.21 -0.79 -9.30
N ASP A 85 -8.48 -1.71 -10.21
CA ASP A 85 -8.28 -3.16 -9.97
C ASP A 85 -6.80 -3.55 -9.90
N ASP A 86 -5.95 -2.99 -10.78
CA ASP A 86 -4.52 -3.34 -10.85
C ASP A 86 -3.77 -3.05 -9.55
N ASP A 87 -4.02 -1.89 -8.94
CA ASP A 87 -3.39 -1.48 -7.68
C ASP A 87 -3.86 -2.33 -6.50
N VAL A 88 -5.14 -2.71 -6.48
CA VAL A 88 -5.68 -3.61 -5.45
C VAL A 88 -5.15 -5.02 -5.61
N ASP A 89 -5.00 -5.51 -6.84
CA ASP A 89 -4.41 -6.81 -7.09
C ASP A 89 -2.93 -6.85 -6.68
N ASN A 90 -2.18 -5.77 -6.91
CA ASN A 90 -0.81 -5.61 -6.41
C ASN A 90 -0.76 -5.60 -4.88
N PHE A 91 -1.64 -4.84 -4.23
CA PHE A 91 -1.80 -4.85 -2.77
C PHE A 91 -2.05 -6.26 -2.23
N GLN A 92 -2.98 -7.01 -2.82
CA GLN A 92 -3.30 -8.38 -2.40
C GLN A 92 -2.12 -9.33 -2.59
N ARG A 93 -1.36 -9.20 -3.69
CA ARG A 93 -0.13 -9.97 -3.91
C ARG A 93 0.89 -9.68 -2.82
N LEU A 94 1.17 -8.41 -2.52
CA LEU A 94 2.10 -8.04 -1.46
C LEU A 94 1.66 -8.61 -0.10
N ALA A 95 0.36 -8.55 0.22
CA ALA A 95 -0.18 -9.12 1.45
C ALA A 95 0.02 -10.64 1.53
N ALA A 96 -0.22 -11.37 0.43
CA ALA A 96 0.01 -12.82 0.37
C ALA A 96 1.49 -13.21 0.56
N HIS A 97 2.42 -12.29 0.24
CA HIS A 97 3.86 -12.45 0.45
C HIS A 97 4.35 -11.97 1.82
N GLY A 98 3.44 -11.65 2.74
CA GLY A 98 3.76 -11.30 4.12
C GLY A 98 4.28 -9.87 4.30
N PHE A 99 3.98 -8.97 3.37
CA PHE A 99 4.28 -7.55 3.54
C PHE A 99 3.44 -6.95 4.66
N GLN A 100 4.06 -6.04 5.40
CA GLN A 100 3.42 -5.20 6.38
C GLN A 100 3.04 -3.88 5.75
N PHE A 101 1.85 -3.38 6.03
CA PHE A 101 1.31 -2.19 5.41
C PHE A 101 1.25 -1.04 6.41
N PHE A 102 1.62 0.16 5.96
CA PHE A 102 1.62 1.34 6.80
C PHE A 102 0.90 2.51 6.13
N TYR A 103 -0.05 3.11 6.85
CA TYR A 103 -0.74 4.32 6.44
C TYR A 103 0.06 5.56 6.85
N LEU A 104 0.41 6.43 5.89
CA LEU A 104 1.09 7.69 6.14
C LEU A 104 0.15 8.85 5.77
N PRO A 105 -0.41 9.56 6.77
CA PRO A 105 -1.15 10.79 6.51
C PRO A 105 -0.19 11.95 6.22
N ASN A 106 -0.59 12.82 5.31
CA ASN A 106 0.10 14.05 4.89
C ASN A 106 1.54 13.80 4.42
N ALA A 107 1.70 12.82 3.54
CA ALA A 107 2.96 12.52 2.85
C ALA A 107 3.21 13.49 1.68
#